data_AF-S2RM91-F1
#
_entry.id   AF-S2RM91-F1
#
_cell.length_a   1.000
_cell.length_b   1.000
_cell.length_c   1.000
_cell.angle_alpha   90.00
_cell.angle_beta   90.00
_cell.angle_gamma   90.00
#
_symmetry.space_group_name_H-M   'P 1'
#
loop_
_entity.id
_entity.type
_entity.pdbx_description
1 polymer ?
#
loop_
_entity_poly.entity_id
_entity_poly.type
_entity_poly.pdbx_seq_one_letter_code
_entity_poly.pdbx_strand_id
1 'polypeptide(L)'
;MVEAWRYYWFQAQVDATTMVNGLIYFIRRLPILGKKIPTKLYRMGAVKSLIAIIMSCLMFMMKPLIAMLLLAMDFLVANAYNDFIHPLPTTFTFRAMVAVTIYTLGGLLFRGLVFRYIPVDLKAIKLADYFVLDRLALARGLTRIQQVIGIVLGPFLPFFGLTMITQNYWILFVGLGVSVFSWFWRGFIPRLTWSNHRLGMIVQILYWCGLVG
;
A
#
# COMPACT_ATOMS: atom_id res chain seq x y z
N MET A 1 7.45 -19.23 4.71
CA MET A 1 7.69 -17.78 4.81
C MET A 1 8.81 -17.33 3.88
N VAL A 2 9.99 -17.97 3.94
CA VAL A 2 11.15 -17.66 3.10
C VAL A 2 10.83 -17.70 1.59
N GLU A 3 10.13 -18.74 1.13
CA GLU A 3 9.74 -18.85 -0.30
C GLU A 3 8.80 -17.74 -0.75
N ALA A 4 7.87 -17.30 0.11
CA ALA A 4 6.94 -16.21 -0.21
C ALA A 4 7.69 -14.88 -0.40
N TRP A 5 8.71 -14.62 0.42
CA TRP A 5 9.61 -13.49 0.25
C TRP A 5 10.44 -13.59 -1.03
N ARG A 6 10.93 -14.79 -1.38
CA ARG A 6 11.65 -15.03 -2.64
C ARG A 6 10.78 -14.67 -3.84
N TYR A 7 9.52 -15.09 -3.85
CA TYR A 7 8.56 -14.75 -4.89
C TYR A 7 8.24 -13.26 -4.97
N TYR A 8 8.09 -12.59 -3.82
CA TYR A 8 7.89 -11.14 -3.78
C TYR A 8 9.07 -10.37 -4.37
N TRP A 9 10.29 -10.71 -3.96
CA TRP A 9 11.50 -10.08 -4.49
C TRP A 9 11.69 -10.36 -5.97
N PHE A 10 11.38 -11.58 -6.44
CA PHE A 10 11.40 -11.90 -7.85
C PHE A 10 10.43 -11.03 -8.66
N GLN A 11 9.17 -10.90 -8.22
CA GLN A 11 8.20 -10.03 -8.89
C GLN A 11 8.65 -8.56 -8.87
N ALA A 12 9.13 -8.06 -7.72
CA ALA A 12 9.61 -6.70 -7.59
C ALA A 12 10.80 -6.43 -8.53
N GLN A 13 11.72 -7.37 -8.66
CA GLN A 13 12.87 -7.28 -9.56
C GLN A 13 12.44 -7.28 -11.03
N VAL A 14 11.50 -8.14 -11.43
CA VAL A 14 10.97 -8.13 -12.80
C VAL A 14 10.27 -6.81 -13.10
N ASP A 15 9.43 -6.32 -12.20
CA ASP A 15 8.70 -5.06 -12.37
C ASP A 15 9.65 -3.87 -12.48
N ALA A 16 10.65 -3.79 -11.61
CA ALA A 16 11.66 -2.75 -11.65
C ALA A 16 12.49 -2.85 -12.93
N THR A 17 12.86 -4.05 -13.37
CA THR A 17 13.62 -4.25 -14.61
C THR A 17 12.83 -3.83 -15.84
N THR A 18 11.52 -4.15 -15.89
CA THR A 18 10.62 -3.71 -16.96
C THR A 18 10.46 -2.19 -16.95
N MET A 19 10.28 -1.57 -15.78
CA MET A 19 10.19 -0.12 -15.65
C MET A 19 11.48 0.58 -16.08
N VAL A 20 12.63 0.05 -15.66
CA VAL A 20 13.96 0.55 -16.06
C VAL A 20 14.14 0.40 -17.56
N ASN A 21 13.83 -0.75 -18.15
CA ASN A 21 13.91 -0.92 -19.60
C ASN A 21 13.00 0.05 -20.36
N GLY A 22 11.79 0.30 -19.87
CA GLY A 22 10.87 1.29 -20.42
C GLY A 22 11.39 2.73 -20.30
N LEU A 23 11.94 3.09 -19.14
CA LEU A 23 12.56 4.40 -18.89
C LEU A 23 13.76 4.63 -19.81
N ILE A 24 14.64 3.63 -19.91
CA ILE A 24 15.80 3.63 -20.81
C ILE A 24 15.36 3.85 -22.26
N TYR A 25 14.34 3.11 -22.70
CA TYR A 25 13.78 3.24 -24.04
C TYR A 25 13.23 4.64 -24.29
N PHE A 26 12.48 5.20 -23.32
CA PHE A 26 11.92 6.54 -23.40
C PHE A 26 13.01 7.63 -23.47
N ILE A 27 14.00 7.59 -22.58
CA ILE A 27 15.10 8.56 -22.54
C ILE A 27 15.87 8.56 -23.86
N ARG A 28 16.08 7.39 -24.47
CA ARG A 28 16.76 7.28 -25.78
C ARG A 28 15.98 7.98 -26.90
N ARG A 29 14.66 8.11 -26.78
CA ARG A 29 13.79 8.74 -27.77
C ARG A 29 13.66 10.25 -27.57
N LEU A 30 14.22 10.82 -26.50
CA LEU A 30 14.25 12.27 -26.28
C LEU A 30 15.26 12.94 -27.23
N PRO A 31 14.86 13.99 -27.97
CA PRO A 31 15.67 14.57 -29.05
C PRO A 31 17.00 15.17 -28.60
N ILE A 32 17.08 15.67 -27.35
CA ILE A 32 18.26 16.37 -26.81
C ILE A 32 19.10 15.45 -25.91
N LEU A 33 18.45 14.66 -25.04
CA LEU A 33 19.11 13.85 -24.02
C LEU A 33 19.52 12.46 -24.54
N GLY A 34 18.71 11.85 -25.41
CA GLY A 34 18.91 10.48 -25.88
C GLY A 34 20.18 10.28 -26.72
N LYS A 35 20.65 11.33 -27.41
CA LYS A 35 21.86 11.30 -28.25
C LYS A 35 23.17 11.40 -27.46
N LYS A 36 23.14 11.93 -26.22
CA LYS A 36 24.34 12.18 -25.40
C LYS A 36 24.74 11.00 -24.51
N ILE A 37 23.89 9.97 -24.39
CA ILE A 37 24.11 8.88 -23.44
C ILE A 37 24.81 7.70 -24.15
N PRO A 38 25.96 7.20 -23.64
CA PRO A 38 26.70 6.12 -24.27
C PRO A 38 25.90 4.80 -24.32
N THR A 39 25.89 4.14 -25.48
CA THR A 39 25.18 2.86 -25.69
C THR A 39 25.74 1.71 -24.83
N LYS A 40 27.02 1.79 -24.40
CA LYS A 40 27.66 0.80 -23.50
C LYS A 40 27.00 0.74 -22.12
N LEU A 41 26.66 1.89 -21.53
CA LEU A 41 25.99 1.98 -20.23
C LEU A 41 24.62 1.29 -20.22
N TYR A 42 23.90 1.35 -21.34
CA TYR A 42 22.60 0.69 -21.49
C TYR A 42 22.67 -0.79 -21.85
N ARG A 43 23.81 -1.31 -22.31
CA ARG A 43 24.00 -2.74 -22.59
C ARG A 43 24.52 -3.52 -21.38
N MET A 44 25.07 -2.84 -20.37
CA MET A 44 25.55 -3.48 -19.16
C MET A 44 24.38 -4.00 -18.30
N GLY A 45 24.23 -5.32 -18.25
CA GLY A 45 23.22 -5.98 -17.40
C GLY A 45 23.34 -5.60 -15.92
N ALA A 46 24.57 -5.38 -15.43
CA ALA A 46 24.85 -4.97 -14.06
C ALA A 46 24.30 -3.58 -13.70
N VAL A 47 24.31 -2.63 -14.63
CA VAL A 47 23.75 -1.29 -14.40
C VAL A 47 22.22 -1.38 -14.31
N LYS A 48 21.59 -2.18 -15.18
CA LYS A 48 20.14 -2.39 -15.15
C LYS A 48 19.69 -3.09 -13.88
N SER A 49 20.42 -4.11 -13.42
CA SER A 49 20.09 -4.80 -12.18
C SER A 49 20.26 -3.88 -10.97
N LEU A 50 21.32 -3.07 -10.93
CA LEU A 50 21.53 -2.08 -9.86
C LEU A 50 20.38 -1.06 -9.81
N ILE A 51 20.01 -0.47 -10.96
CA ILE A 51 18.89 0.48 -11.02
C ILE A 51 17.57 -0.21 -10.65
N ALA A 52 17.36 -1.46 -11.05
CA ALA A 52 16.16 -2.22 -10.68
C ALA A 52 16.09 -2.48 -9.17
N ILE A 53 17.22 -2.77 -8.51
CA ILE A 53 17.29 -2.91 -7.04
C ILE A 53 16.95 -1.57 -6.37
N ILE A 54 17.56 -0.47 -6.81
CA ILE A 54 17.28 0.87 -6.28
C ILE A 54 15.80 1.23 -6.46
N MET A 55 15.23 1.02 -7.65
CA MET A 55 13.81 1.23 -7.93
C MET A 55 12.92 0.35 -7.06
N SER A 56 13.29 -0.91 -6.83
CA SER A 56 12.54 -1.82 -5.95
C SER A 56 12.52 -1.31 -4.50
N CYS A 57 13.66 -0.84 -4.00
CA CYS A 57 13.74 -0.19 -2.68
C CYS A 57 12.90 1.09 -2.62
N LEU A 58 12.97 1.95 -3.65
CA LEU A 58 12.16 3.16 -3.71
C LEU A 58 10.66 2.83 -3.71
N MET A 59 10.20 1.91 -4.56
CA MET A 59 8.81 1.46 -4.59
C MET A 59 8.34 0.88 -3.25
N PHE A 60 9.23 0.21 -2.54
CA PHE A 60 8.96 -0.28 -1.19
C PHE A 60 8.80 0.88 -0.18
N MET A 61 9.68 1.90 -0.24
CA MET A 61 9.62 3.10 0.61
C MET A 61 8.47 4.06 0.27
N MET A 62 7.93 4.03 -0.94
CA MET A 62 6.77 4.86 -1.32
C MET A 62 5.50 4.48 -0.54
N LYS A 63 5.38 3.23 -0.08
CA LYS A 63 4.19 2.76 0.66
C LYS A 63 3.96 3.52 1.97
N PRO A 64 4.95 3.61 2.90
CA PRO A 64 4.79 4.41 4.10
C PRO A 64 4.74 5.92 3.79
N LEU A 65 5.44 6.39 2.74
CA LEU A 65 5.38 7.79 2.34
C LEU A 65 3.95 8.23 1.96
N ILE A 66 3.25 7.44 1.13
CA ILE A 66 1.86 7.70 0.74
C ILE A 66 0.94 7.70 1.97
N ALA A 67 1.13 6.74 2.88
CA ALA A 67 0.34 6.66 4.10
C ALA A 67 0.55 7.90 5.00
N MET A 68 1.80 8.36 5.14
CA MET A 68 2.13 9.60 5.85
C MET A 68 1.54 10.84 5.17
N LEU A 69 1.56 10.92 3.84
CA LEU A 69 0.98 12.03 3.08
C LEU A 69 -0.55 12.11 3.26
N LEU A 70 -1.24 10.99 3.22
CA LEU A 70 -2.68 10.94 3.48
C LEU A 70 -3.00 11.39 4.91
N LEU A 71 -2.24 10.92 5.88
CA LEU A 71 -2.41 11.34 7.27
C LEU A 71 -2.10 12.83 7.45
N ALA A 72 -1.08 13.36 6.77
CA ALA A 72 -0.78 14.79 6.76
C ALA A 72 -1.93 15.61 6.14
N MET A 73 -2.56 15.13 5.07
CA MET A 73 -3.76 15.74 4.52
C MET A 73 -4.91 15.75 5.53
N ASP A 74 -5.15 14.63 6.21
CA ASP A 74 -6.19 14.56 7.25
C ASP A 74 -5.88 15.48 8.44
N PHE A 75 -4.59 15.67 8.76
CA PHE A 75 -4.16 16.64 9.75
C PHE A 75 -4.43 18.08 9.33
N LEU A 76 -4.24 18.42 8.05
CA LEU A 76 -4.59 19.74 7.52
C LEU A 76 -6.11 19.97 7.56
N VAL A 77 -6.92 18.95 7.23
CA VAL A 77 -8.38 19.02 7.33
C VAL A 77 -8.83 19.20 8.79
N ALA A 78 -8.25 18.42 9.71
CA ALA A 78 -8.52 18.55 11.15
C ALA A 78 -8.14 19.95 11.66
N ASN A 79 -7.04 20.51 11.16
CA ASN A 79 -6.61 21.86 11.51
C ASN A 79 -7.57 22.93 10.98
N ALA A 80 -7.96 22.85 9.70
CA ALA A 80 -8.91 23.79 9.09
C ALA A 80 -10.29 23.76 9.78
N TYR A 81 -10.74 22.57 10.19
CA TYR A 81 -11.98 22.42 10.97
C TYR A 81 -11.91 23.09 12.34
N ASN A 82 -10.77 22.94 13.02
CA ASN A 82 -10.51 23.59 14.31
C ASN A 82 -10.57 25.11 14.18
N ASP A 83 -9.85 25.65 13.20
CA ASP A 83 -9.79 27.09 12.93
C ASP A 83 -11.17 27.68 12.54
N PHE A 84 -12.08 26.87 11.98
CA PHE A 84 -13.41 27.29 11.56
C PHE A 84 -14.46 27.30 12.68
N ILE A 85 -14.43 26.32 13.60
CA ILE A 85 -15.49 26.13 14.62
C ILE A 85 -15.11 26.73 15.98
N HIS A 86 -13.84 26.63 16.41
CA HIS A 86 -13.38 27.25 17.65
C HIS A 86 -11.87 27.56 17.57
N PRO A 87 -11.45 28.84 17.57
CA PRO A 87 -10.03 29.23 17.60
C PRO A 87 -9.44 29.05 19.01
N LEU A 88 -9.56 27.86 19.58
CA LEU A 88 -8.87 27.49 20.82
C LEU A 88 -7.51 26.90 20.46
N PRO A 89 -6.43 27.24 21.21
CA PRO A 89 -5.13 26.61 21.05
C PRO A 89 -5.22 25.14 21.50
N THR A 90 -5.70 24.29 20.60
CA THR A 90 -5.72 22.85 20.78
C THR A 90 -4.31 22.31 20.66
N THR A 91 -3.90 21.51 21.64
CA THR A 91 -2.56 20.90 21.66
C THR A 91 -2.35 20.05 20.40
N PHE A 92 -1.12 20.01 19.89
CA PHE A 92 -0.74 19.22 18.71
C PHE A 92 -1.25 17.76 18.79
N THR A 93 -1.22 17.17 19.98
CA THR A 93 -1.74 15.84 20.28
C THR A 93 -3.22 15.69 19.96
N PHE A 94 -4.06 16.68 20.32
CA PHE A 94 -5.50 16.63 20.02
C PHE A 94 -5.76 16.69 18.50
N ARG A 95 -5.04 17.56 17.79
CA ARG A 95 -5.14 17.66 16.31
C ARG A 95 -4.73 16.35 15.64
N ALA A 96 -3.67 15.71 16.15
CA ALA A 96 -3.24 14.39 15.68
C ALA A 96 -4.29 13.31 15.92
N MET A 97 -4.96 13.31 17.09
CA MET A 97 -6.04 12.38 17.37
C MET A 97 -7.22 12.55 16.41
N VAL A 98 -7.63 13.79 16.12
CA VAL A 98 -8.71 14.08 15.15
C VAL A 98 -8.31 13.62 13.75
N ALA A 99 -7.09 13.91 13.31
CA ALA A 99 -6.56 13.46 12.02
C ALA A 99 -6.58 11.93 11.89
N VAL A 100 -6.14 11.23 12.94
CA VAL A 100 -6.19 9.76 13.02
C VAL A 100 -7.63 9.27 12.89
N THR A 101 -8.58 9.89 13.60
CA THR A 101 -10.00 9.54 13.51
C THR A 101 -10.53 9.73 12.08
N ILE A 102 -10.25 10.86 11.43
CA ILE A 102 -10.66 11.13 10.04
C ILE A 102 -10.04 10.10 9.10
N TYR A 103 -8.74 9.82 9.22
CA TYR A 103 -8.05 8.80 8.43
C TYR A 103 -8.71 7.42 8.60
N THR A 104 -9.05 7.05 9.85
CA THR A 104 -9.70 5.77 10.14
C THR A 104 -11.09 5.69 9.51
N LEU A 105 -11.93 6.72 9.70
CA LEU A 105 -13.29 6.77 9.18
C LEU A 105 -13.31 6.82 7.66
N GLY A 106 -12.50 7.70 7.05
CA GLY A 106 -12.34 7.77 5.60
C GLY A 106 -11.84 6.46 5.01
N GLY A 107 -10.88 5.82 5.68
CA GLY A 107 -10.40 4.48 5.31
C GLY A 107 -11.48 3.41 5.40
N LEU A 108 -12.32 3.43 6.43
CA LEU A 108 -13.44 2.50 6.60
C LEU A 108 -14.53 2.71 5.55
N LEU A 109 -14.93 3.96 5.30
CA LEU A 109 -15.93 4.33 4.29
C LEU A 109 -15.46 3.97 2.88
N PHE A 110 -14.25 4.36 2.50
CA PHE A 110 -13.70 4.04 1.17
C PHE A 110 -13.60 2.54 0.95
N ARG A 111 -13.24 1.77 1.98
CA ARG A 111 -13.14 0.31 1.88
C ARG A 111 -14.50 -0.36 1.79
N GLY A 112 -15.51 0.16 2.50
CA GLY A 112 -16.90 -0.32 2.35
C GLY A 112 -17.44 -0.16 0.93
N LEU A 113 -17.02 0.89 0.22
CA LEU A 113 -17.48 1.19 -1.14
C LEU A 113 -16.82 0.30 -2.18
N VAL A 114 -15.55 -0.06 -1.99
CA VAL A 114 -14.78 -0.80 -2.98
C VAL A 114 -14.94 -2.31 -2.77
N PHE A 115 -15.88 -2.92 -3.51
CA PHE A 115 -15.85 -4.35 -3.81
C PHE A 115 -14.54 -4.68 -4.54
N ARG A 116 -13.54 -5.18 -3.82
CA ARG A 116 -12.48 -5.95 -4.49
C ARG A 116 -12.89 -7.40 -4.48
N TYR A 117 -13.52 -7.83 -5.58
CA TYR A 117 -13.34 -9.19 -6.07
C TYR A 117 -11.85 -9.50 -5.96
N ILE A 118 -11.52 -10.66 -5.40
CA ILE A 118 -10.15 -11.15 -5.20
C ILE A 118 -9.30 -10.65 -6.37
N PRO A 119 -8.29 -9.78 -6.16
CA PRO A 119 -7.34 -9.52 -7.22
C PRO A 119 -6.54 -10.80 -7.31
N VAL A 120 -7.07 -11.77 -8.05
CA VAL A 120 -6.21 -12.72 -8.73
C VAL A 120 -5.30 -11.81 -9.52
N ASP A 121 -4.08 -11.65 -9.03
CA ASP A 121 -3.11 -10.75 -9.64
C ASP A 121 -2.79 -11.36 -11.01
N LEU A 122 -3.56 -10.95 -12.02
CA LEU A 122 -3.45 -11.42 -13.40
C LEU A 122 -2.02 -11.24 -13.91
N LYS A 123 -1.32 -10.23 -13.37
CA LYS A 123 0.10 -10.00 -13.60
C LYS A 123 0.94 -11.12 -13.00
N ALA A 124 0.68 -11.54 -11.76
CA ALA A 124 1.35 -12.67 -11.14
C ALA A 124 1.08 -13.99 -11.88
N ILE A 125 -0.15 -14.23 -12.34
CA ILE A 125 -0.46 -15.43 -13.15
C ILE A 125 0.33 -15.41 -14.46
N LYS A 126 0.32 -14.29 -15.19
CA LYS A 126 1.10 -14.14 -16.43
C LYS A 126 2.61 -14.29 -16.19
N LEU A 127 3.11 -13.80 -15.06
CA LEU A 127 4.50 -13.95 -14.65
C LEU A 127 4.83 -15.43 -14.38
N ALA A 128 3.94 -16.15 -13.68
CA ALA A 128 4.11 -17.58 -13.42
C ALA A 128 4.17 -18.37 -14.73
N ASP A 129 3.32 -18.04 -15.70
CA ASP A 129 3.30 -18.67 -17.02
C ASP A 129 4.58 -18.41 -17.80
N TYR A 130 5.06 -17.18 -17.78
CA TYR A 130 6.28 -16.78 -18.50
C TYR A 130 7.54 -17.46 -17.95
N PHE A 131 7.61 -17.65 -16.63
CA PHE A 131 8.78 -18.24 -15.96
C PHE A 131 8.60 -19.70 -15.53
N VAL A 132 7.52 -20.36 -15.95
CA VAL A 132 7.18 -21.76 -15.60
C VAL A 132 7.23 -22.01 -14.09
N LEU A 133 6.64 -21.07 -13.32
CA LEU A 133 6.53 -21.17 -11.86
C LEU A 133 5.15 -21.72 -11.47
N ASP A 134 5.06 -22.35 -10.29
CA ASP A 134 3.77 -22.75 -9.74
C ASP A 134 2.89 -21.51 -9.47
N ARG A 135 1.81 -21.40 -10.25
CA ARG A 135 0.83 -20.30 -10.20
C ARG A 135 0.23 -20.13 -8.80
N LEU A 136 -0.09 -21.25 -8.14
CA LEU A 136 -0.80 -21.23 -6.86
C LEU A 136 0.15 -20.81 -5.73
N ALA A 137 1.38 -21.36 -5.73
CA ALA A 137 2.41 -20.99 -4.77
C ALA A 137 2.81 -19.51 -4.91
N LEU A 138 2.98 -19.03 -6.15
CA LEU A 138 3.32 -17.63 -6.44
C LEU A 138 2.21 -16.69 -5.96
N ALA A 139 0.95 -16.92 -6.37
CA ALA A 139 -0.17 -16.06 -5.99
C ALA A 139 -0.40 -16.02 -4.47
N ARG A 140 -0.32 -17.17 -3.79
CA ARG A 140 -0.46 -17.25 -2.33
C ARG A 140 0.71 -16.57 -1.61
N GLY A 141 1.93 -16.77 -2.10
CA GLY A 141 3.13 -16.14 -1.54
C GLY A 141 3.06 -14.61 -1.64
N LEU A 142 2.76 -14.10 -2.83
CA LEU A 142 2.66 -12.66 -3.10
C LEU A 142 1.55 -12.00 -2.30
N THR A 143 0.34 -12.57 -2.30
CA THR A 143 -0.78 -12.01 -1.54
C THR A 143 -0.47 -11.93 -0.04
N ARG A 144 0.16 -12.96 0.52
CA ARG A 144 0.54 -12.99 1.93
C ARG A 144 1.58 -11.91 2.28
N ILE A 145 2.64 -11.77 1.47
CA ILE A 145 3.67 -10.75 1.70
C ILE A 145 3.12 -9.34 1.47
N GLN A 146 2.32 -9.11 0.43
CA GLN A 146 1.69 -7.82 0.18
C GLN A 146 0.69 -7.43 1.28
N GLN A 147 0.00 -8.40 1.89
CA GLN A 147 -0.84 -8.16 3.07
C GLN A 147 0.01 -7.72 4.25
N VAL A 148 1.07 -8.47 4.60
CA VAL A 148 1.97 -8.11 5.72
C VAL A 148 2.60 -6.73 5.51
N ILE A 149 3.16 -6.47 4.33
CA ILE A 149 3.73 -5.17 3.97
C ILE A 149 2.66 -4.07 4.02
N GLY A 150 1.46 -4.33 3.51
CA GLY A 150 0.37 -3.37 3.49
C GLY A 150 -0.20 -3.03 4.88
N ILE A 151 0.03 -3.88 5.89
CA ILE A 151 -0.34 -3.64 7.28
C ILE A 151 0.79 -2.93 8.01
N VAL A 152 2.00 -3.47 7.94
CA VAL A 152 3.17 -2.98 8.67
C VAL A 152 3.64 -1.63 8.12
N LEU A 153 3.84 -1.51 6.81
CA LEU A 153 4.29 -0.26 6.19
C LEU A 153 3.14 0.66 5.78
N GLY A 154 1.89 0.18 5.84
CA GLY A 154 0.71 0.97 5.53
C GLY A 154 0.28 1.78 6.75
N PRO A 155 -0.75 1.35 7.49
CA PRO A 155 -1.23 2.09 8.66
C PRO A 155 -0.29 2.02 9.87
N PHE A 156 0.33 0.87 10.16
CA PHE A 156 1.02 0.68 11.44
C PHE A 156 2.22 1.62 11.64
N LEU A 157 3.13 1.69 10.66
CA LEU A 157 4.36 2.48 10.77
C LEU A 157 4.11 4.01 10.95
N PRO A 158 3.20 4.65 10.19
CA PRO A 158 2.76 6.03 10.45
C PRO A 158 2.20 6.27 11.85
N PHE A 159 1.29 5.41 12.32
CA PHE A 159 0.69 5.57 13.66
C PHE A 159 1.71 5.33 14.77
N PHE A 160 2.64 4.38 14.58
CA PHE A 160 3.75 4.17 15.48
C PHE A 160 4.67 5.40 15.55
N GLY A 161 5.04 5.98 14.41
CA GLY A 161 5.83 7.21 14.35
C GLY A 161 5.15 8.38 15.05
N LEU A 162 3.85 8.59 14.81
CA LEU A 162 3.06 9.62 15.49
C LEU A 162 2.94 9.40 16.98
N THR A 163 2.83 8.14 17.42
CA THR A 163 2.83 7.80 18.85
C THR A 163 4.15 8.19 19.49
N MET A 164 5.28 7.95 18.83
CA MET A 164 6.60 8.36 19.35
C MET A 164 6.75 9.88 19.45
N ILE A 165 6.17 10.64 18.52
CA ILE A 165 6.21 12.11 18.52
C ILE A 165 5.28 12.70 19.58
N THR A 166 4.05 12.19 19.67
CA THR A 166 3.00 12.72 20.56
C THR A 166 3.01 12.11 21.96
N GLN A 167 3.76 11.03 22.17
CA GLN A 167 3.76 10.20 23.38
C GLN A 167 2.37 9.69 23.77
N ASN A 168 1.45 9.57 22.80
CA ASN A 168 0.06 9.19 23.02
C ASN A 168 -0.22 7.77 22.51
N TYR A 169 -0.29 6.81 23.43
CA TYR A 169 -0.55 5.39 23.14
C TYR A 169 -1.92 5.09 22.52
N TRP A 170 -2.90 6.00 22.67
CA TRP A 170 -4.20 5.84 22.01
C TRP A 170 -4.05 5.79 20.49
N ILE A 171 -3.14 6.61 19.92
CA ILE A 171 -2.88 6.64 18.49
C ILE A 171 -2.34 5.29 18.00
N LEU A 172 -1.45 4.66 18.78
CA LEU A 172 -0.94 3.33 18.47
C LEU A 172 -2.04 2.27 18.54
N PHE A 173 -2.90 2.34 19.55
CA PHE A 173 -4.01 1.39 19.72
C PHE A 173 -5.00 1.46 18.56
N VAL A 174 -5.40 2.68 18.16
CA VAL A 174 -6.22 2.90 16.97
C VAL A 174 -5.50 2.42 15.71
N GLY A 175 -4.21 2.70 15.58
CA GLY A 175 -3.41 2.24 14.45
C GLY A 175 -3.30 0.72 14.35
N LEU A 176 -3.21 0.02 15.47
CA LEU A 176 -3.28 -1.44 15.56
C LEU A 176 -4.67 -1.95 15.16
N GLY A 177 -5.74 -1.31 15.64
CA GLY A 177 -7.12 -1.62 15.24
C GLY A 177 -7.31 -1.51 13.73
N VAL A 178 -6.88 -0.40 13.12
CA VAL A 178 -6.91 -0.20 11.66
C VAL A 178 -6.08 -1.24 10.92
N SER A 179 -4.92 -1.61 11.47
CA SER A 179 -4.02 -2.62 10.90
C SER A 179 -4.67 -4.00 10.86
N VAL A 180 -5.26 -4.44 11.99
CA VAL A 180 -6.00 -5.70 12.10
C VAL A 180 -7.22 -5.68 11.19
N PHE A 181 -7.98 -4.59 11.18
CA PHE A 181 -9.15 -4.45 10.31
C PHE A 181 -8.76 -4.49 8.82
N SER A 182 -7.65 -3.85 8.44
CA SER A 182 -7.08 -3.92 7.09
C SER A 182 -6.73 -5.34 6.66
N TRP A 183 -6.24 -6.14 7.60
CA TRP A 183 -5.92 -7.54 7.37
C TRP A 183 -7.17 -8.37 7.11
N PHE A 184 -8.19 -8.23 7.95
CA PHE A 184 -9.49 -8.89 7.76
C PHE A 184 -10.14 -8.50 6.43
N TRP A 185 -10.13 -7.21 6.09
CA TRP A 185 -10.75 -6.72 4.85
C TRP A 185 -10.06 -7.26 3.59
N ARG A 186 -8.72 -7.36 3.57
CA ARG A 186 -7.97 -7.88 2.41
C ARG A 186 -7.90 -9.41 2.36
N GLY A 187 -8.03 -10.08 3.51
CA GLY A 187 -7.80 -11.52 3.62
C GLY A 187 -9.07 -12.35 3.70
N PHE A 188 -10.06 -11.91 4.48
CA PHE A 188 -11.22 -12.71 4.85
C PHE A 188 -12.44 -12.42 3.96
N ILE A 189 -12.85 -11.15 3.84
CA ILE A 189 -14.10 -10.78 3.15
C ILE A 189 -14.10 -11.24 1.68
N PRO A 190 -13.06 -11.02 0.86
CA PRO A 190 -13.04 -11.48 -0.52
C PRO A 190 -13.12 -13.01 -0.65
N ARG A 191 -12.55 -13.76 0.30
CA ARG A 191 -12.62 -15.23 0.32
C ARG A 191 -14.00 -15.73 0.72
N LEU A 192 -14.64 -15.04 1.66
CA LEU A 192 -16.02 -15.31 2.06
C LEU A 192 -16.98 -15.07 0.89
N THR A 193 -16.86 -13.93 0.21
CA THR A 193 -17.67 -13.58 -0.96
C THR A 193 -17.46 -14.54 -2.14
N TRP A 194 -16.25 -15.12 -2.27
CA TRP A 194 -15.98 -16.16 -3.27
C TRP A 194 -16.61 -17.50 -2.90
N SER A 195 -16.48 -17.93 -1.64
CA SER A 195 -17.03 -19.20 -1.17
C SER A 195 -18.56 -19.19 -1.12
N ASN A 196 -19.15 -18.05 -0.76
CA ASN A 196 -20.59 -17.86 -0.69
C ASN A 196 -20.94 -16.39 -0.91
N HIS A 197 -21.33 -16.08 -2.14
CA HIS A 197 -21.62 -14.71 -2.57
C HIS A 197 -22.69 -14.01 -1.71
N ARG A 198 -23.72 -14.74 -1.27
CA ARG A 198 -24.80 -14.18 -0.43
C ARG A 198 -24.29 -13.80 0.95
N LEU A 199 -23.48 -14.65 1.59
CA LEU A 199 -22.88 -14.35 2.90
C LEU A 199 -21.90 -13.19 2.84
N GLY A 200 -21.08 -13.10 1.77
CA GLY A 200 -20.18 -11.97 1.56
C GLY A 200 -20.92 -10.64 1.47
N MET A 201 -22.05 -10.59 0.75
CA MET A 201 -22.88 -9.40 0.66
C MET A 201 -23.56 -9.05 1.98
N ILE A 202 -24.05 -10.03 2.74
CA ILE A 202 -24.65 -9.79 4.06
C ILE A 202 -23.64 -9.19 5.04
N VAL A 203 -22.42 -9.73 5.10
CA VAL A 203 -21.35 -9.20 5.97
C VAL A 203 -20.99 -7.76 5.60
N GLN A 204 -21.06 -7.41 4.31
CA GLN A 204 -20.79 -6.05 3.86
C GLN A 204 -21.94 -5.07 4.16
N ILE A 205 -23.20 -5.52 4.06
CA ILE A 205 -24.36 -4.74 4.49
C ILE A 205 -24.29 -4.49 6.00
N LEU A 206 -24.00 -5.52 6.80
CA LEU A 206 -23.81 -5.39 8.24
C LEU A 206 -22.66 -4.44 8.59
N TYR A 207 -21.57 -4.46 7.83
CA TYR A 207 -20.47 -3.52 7.97
C TYR A 207 -20.89 -2.06 7.70
N TRP A 208 -21.67 -1.82 6.65
CA TRP A 208 -22.21 -0.49 6.35
C TRP A 208 -23.20 -0.03 7.41
N CYS A 209 -24.11 -0.91 7.87
CA CYS A 209 -25.05 -0.61 8.94
C CYS A 209 -24.31 -0.27 10.25
N GLY A 210 -23.24 -1.00 10.58
CA GLY A 210 -22.43 -0.73 11.78
C GLY A 210 -21.51 0.49 11.69
N LEU A 211 -21.33 1.09 10.51
CA LEU A 211 -20.62 2.37 10.33
C LEU A 211 -21.55 3.58 10.40
N VAL A 212 -22.84 3.38 10.15
CA VAL A 212 -23.86 4.45 10.09
C VAL A 212 -24.67 4.54 11.38
N GLY A 213 -24.81 3.45 12.14
CA GLY A 213 -25.45 3.41 13.46
C GLY A 213 -24.48 3.65 14.60
#